data_AF-X1QW71-F1
#
_entry.id   AF-X1QW71-F1
#
_cell.length_a   1.000
_cell.length_b   1.000
_cell.length_c   1.000
_cell.angle_alpha   90.00
_cell.angle_beta   90.00
_cell.angle_gamma   90.00
#
_symmetry.space_group_name_H-M   'P 1'
#
loop_
_entity.id
_entity.type
_entity.pdbx_description
1 polymer ?
#
loop_
_entity_poly.entity_id
_entity_poly.type
_entity_poly.pdbx_seq_one_letter_code
_entity_poly.pdbx_strand_id
1 'polypeptide(L)'
;MGGDYAPGEIVKGAVLAAEKGDLEVALVGPTDIVEAELAKYDASRLPIRCIRADEFIKEDENPALAVRRKPNASIAVATRMMKEGEADCLIGAGPTGAIVSSAIQYLGMIEGIERPVLGGAIFDPAPNTVIFDCGVNIDCK
;
A
#
# COMPACT_ATOMS: atom_id res chain seq x y z
N MET A 1 3.70 -6.45 2.69
CA MET A 1 3.46 -7.88 2.37
C MET A 1 3.23 -8.17 0.89
N GLY A 2 2.60 -7.28 0.12
CA GLY A 2 2.47 -7.47 -1.33
C GLY A 2 3.76 -7.14 -2.10
N GLY A 3 3.93 -7.78 -3.25
CA GLY A 3 5.05 -7.60 -4.18
C GLY A 3 5.84 -8.90 -4.40
N ASP A 4 6.41 -9.08 -5.59
CA ASP A 4 7.13 -10.30 -5.99
C ASP A 4 8.31 -10.64 -5.07
N TYR A 5 8.96 -9.62 -4.50
CA TYR A 5 10.11 -9.73 -3.60
C TYR A 5 9.78 -9.31 -2.17
N ALA A 6 8.50 -9.36 -1.79
CA ALA A 6 8.07 -9.02 -0.44
C ALA A 6 8.36 -10.14 0.56
N PRO A 7 8.64 -9.81 1.84
CA PRO A 7 8.74 -8.45 2.39
C PRO A 7 10.10 -7.77 2.12
N GLY A 8 11.11 -8.49 1.61
CA GLY A 8 12.50 -8.05 1.52
C GLY A 8 12.70 -6.66 0.88
N GLU A 9 12.31 -6.48 -0.38
CA GLU A 9 12.51 -5.19 -1.06
C GLU A 9 11.64 -4.06 -0.49
N ILE A 10 10.49 -4.39 0.12
CA ILE A 10 9.64 -3.40 0.79
C ILE A 10 10.32 -2.88 2.06
N VAL A 11 10.86 -3.78 2.89
CA VAL A 11 11.57 -3.43 4.13
C VAL A 11 12.84 -2.66 3.81
N LYS A 12 13.61 -3.12 2.82
CA LYS A 12 14.81 -2.41 2.34
C LYS A 12 14.48 -0.98 1.88
N GLY A 13 13.43 -0.80 1.08
CA GLY A 13 12.97 0.51 0.64
C GLY A 13 12.55 1.41 1.81
N ALA A 14 11.86 0.85 2.81
CA ALA A 14 11.47 1.55 4.02
C ALA A 14 12.68 2.03 4.84
N VAL A 15 13.71 1.18 5.01
CA VAL A 15 14.96 1.54 5.69
C VAL A 15 15.66 2.69 4.96
N LEU A 16 15.86 2.56 3.64
CA LEU A 16 16.48 3.61 2.83
C LEU A 16 15.70 4.93 2.84
N ALA A 17 14.37 4.87 2.93
CA ALA A 17 13.53 6.07 3.03
C ALA A 17 13.67 6.73 4.40
N ALA A 18 13.64 5.95 5.48
CA ALA A 18 13.77 6.45 6.85
C ALA A 18 15.18 7.03 7.13
N GLU A 19 16.23 6.46 6.53
CA GLU A 19 17.60 6.98 6.62
C GLU A 19 17.76 8.39 6.04
N LYS A 20 16.91 8.79 5.07
CA LYS A 20 16.92 10.16 4.54
C LYS A 20 16.44 11.20 5.55
N GLY A 21 15.70 10.77 6.57
CA GLY A 21 15.29 11.62 7.70
C GLY A 21 14.00 12.43 7.50
N ASP A 22 13.32 12.29 6.37
CA ASP A 22 12.14 13.10 6.02
C ASP A 22 10.80 12.40 6.32
N LEU A 23 10.82 11.12 6.73
CA LEU A 23 9.63 10.27 6.80
C LEU A 23 9.68 9.33 8.01
N GLU A 24 8.53 9.15 8.65
CA GLU A 24 8.27 8.02 9.55
C GLU A 24 7.58 6.90 8.75
N VAL A 25 7.96 5.64 9.00
CA VAL A 25 7.46 4.49 8.23
C VAL A 25 6.72 3.49 9.10
N ALA A 26 5.51 3.13 8.69
CA ALA A 26 4.75 2.03 9.27
C ALA A 26 4.79 0.80 8.34
N LEU A 27 5.48 -0.26 8.75
CA LEU A 27 5.52 -1.54 8.05
C LEU A 27 4.36 -2.42 8.53
N VAL A 28 3.36 -2.64 7.67
CA VAL A 28 2.13 -3.36 8.04
C VAL A 28 2.14 -4.80 7.50
N GLY A 29 2.01 -5.78 8.40
CA GLY A 29 2.04 -7.21 8.05
C GLY A 29 2.06 -8.14 9.27
N PRO A 30 2.16 -9.47 9.06
CA PRO A 30 2.48 -10.41 10.12
C PRO A 30 3.78 -9.99 10.79
N THR A 31 3.69 -9.62 12.07
CA THR A 31 4.76 -8.94 12.80
C THR A 31 6.04 -9.78 12.87
N ASP A 32 5.91 -11.09 13.07
CA ASP A 32 7.01 -12.04 13.07
C ASP A 32 7.81 -12.03 11.76
N ILE A 33 7.12 -11.96 10.62
CA ILE A 33 7.75 -11.91 9.30
C ILE A 33 8.42 -10.56 9.06
N VAL A 34 7.73 -9.47 9.39
CA VAL A 34 8.21 -8.10 9.14
C VAL A 34 9.40 -7.76 10.05
N GLU A 35 9.34 -8.09 11.34
CA GLU A 35 10.43 -7.86 12.29
C GLU A 35 11.66 -8.69 11.97
N ALA A 36 11.48 -9.96 11.56
CA ALA A 36 12.59 -10.81 11.15
C ALA A 36 13.33 -10.26 9.91
N GLU A 37 12.59 -9.66 8.97
CA GLU A 37 13.21 -9.01 7.81
C GLU A 37 13.90 -7.70 8.20
N LEU A 38 13.27 -6.88 9.05
CA LEU A 38 13.82 -5.61 9.51
C LEU A 38 15.11 -5.80 10.33
N ALA A 39 15.20 -6.88 11.09
CA ALA A 39 16.38 -7.23 11.89
C ALA A 39 17.67 -7.48 11.08
N LYS A 40 17.57 -7.59 9.74
CA LYS A 40 18.73 -7.68 8.84
C LYS A 40 19.44 -6.33 8.63
N TYR A 41 18.85 -5.23 9.10
CA TYR A 41 19.35 -3.87 8.93
C TYR A 41 19.61 -3.21 10.29
N ASP A 42 20.51 -2.22 10.36
CA ASP A 42 20.67 -1.38 11.55
C ASP A 42 19.59 -0.29 11.60
N ALA A 43 18.35 -0.72 11.85
CA ALA A 43 17.17 0.17 11.86
C ALA A 43 16.78 0.64 13.27
N SER A 44 17.59 0.34 14.30
CA SER A 44 17.25 0.55 15.72
C SER A 44 16.97 2.01 16.09
N ARG A 45 17.54 2.96 15.34
CA ARG A 45 17.37 4.41 15.52
C ARG A 45 16.50 5.07 14.45
N LEU A 46 16.03 4.29 13.48
CA LEU A 46 15.20 4.81 12.40
C LEU A 46 13.75 4.90 12.88
N PRO A 47 12.97 5.90 12.41
CA PRO A 47 11.56 6.05 12.73
C PRO A 47 10.70 5.03 11.98
N ILE A 48 10.90 3.73 12.26
CA ILE A 48 10.18 2.61 11.65
C ILE A 48 9.42 1.85 12.72
N ARG A 49 8.10 1.66 12.50
CA ARG A 49 7.23 0.86 13.36
C ARG A 49 6.65 -0.33 12.61
N CYS A 50 6.67 -1.51 13.23
CA CYS A 50 6.00 -2.70 12.72
C CYS A 50 4.56 -2.73 13.25
N ILE A 51 3.59 -2.69 12.34
CA ILE A 51 2.16 -2.73 12.68
C ILE A 51 1.61 -4.12 12.35
N ARG A 52 0.97 -4.73 13.34
CA ARG A 52 0.40 -6.06 13.20
C ARG A 52 -0.76 -6.07 12.21
N ALA A 53 -0.68 -6.99 11.26
CA ALA A 53 -1.80 -7.50 10.49
C ALA A 53 -1.76 -9.03 10.51
N ASP A 54 -2.92 -9.69 10.61
CA ASP A 54 -2.97 -11.15 10.77
C ASP A 54 -2.73 -11.88 9.43
N GLU A 55 -3.03 -11.21 8.31
CA GLU A 55 -2.96 -11.81 6.98
C GLU A 55 -2.64 -10.78 5.88
N PHE A 56 -2.62 -11.24 4.65
CA PHE A 56 -2.48 -10.41 3.45
C PHE A 56 -3.26 -11.01 2.29
N ILE A 57 -3.54 -10.20 1.28
CA ILE A 57 -4.30 -10.60 0.09
C ILE A 57 -3.32 -11.09 -0.97
N LYS A 58 -3.62 -12.25 -1.56
CA LYS A 58 -2.84 -12.86 -2.65
C LYS A 58 -3.40 -12.46 -4.02
N GLU A 59 -2.59 -12.56 -5.06
CA GLU A 59 -2.94 -12.19 -6.45
C GLU A 59 -4.18 -12.90 -7.00
N ASP A 60 -4.38 -14.19 -6.67
CA ASP A 60 -5.47 -14.99 -7.22
C ASP A 60 -6.82 -14.82 -6.49
N GLU A 61 -6.91 -13.89 -5.54
CA GLU A 61 -8.13 -13.63 -4.79
C GLU A 61 -8.99 -12.55 -5.47
N ASN A 62 -10.31 -12.72 -5.47
CA ASN A 62 -11.19 -11.63 -5.89
C ASN A 62 -10.96 -10.42 -4.97
N PRO A 63 -10.50 -9.26 -5.50
CA PRO A 63 -9.97 -8.21 -4.63
C PRO A 63 -11.00 -7.59 -3.69
N ALA A 64 -12.19 -7.25 -4.22
CA ALA A 64 -13.26 -6.63 -3.43
C ALA A 64 -13.79 -7.59 -2.36
N LEU A 65 -13.95 -8.87 -2.68
CA LEU A 65 -14.36 -9.88 -1.70
C LEU A 65 -13.27 -10.15 -0.67
N ALA A 66 -12.00 -10.17 -1.07
CA ALA A 66 -10.87 -10.41 -0.18
C ALA A 66 -10.74 -9.29 0.86
N VAL A 67 -10.74 -8.03 0.44
CA VAL A 67 -10.70 -6.87 1.36
C VAL A 67 -11.87 -6.90 2.35
N ARG A 68 -13.07 -7.25 1.87
CA ARG A 68 -14.27 -7.32 2.72
C ARG A 68 -14.22 -8.47 3.72
N ARG A 69 -13.70 -9.64 3.32
CA ARG A 69 -13.64 -10.85 4.17
C ARG A 69 -12.45 -10.88 5.12
N LYS A 70 -11.40 -10.11 4.81
CA LYS A 70 -10.13 -10.06 5.54
C LYS A 70 -9.88 -8.65 6.09
N PRO A 71 -10.67 -8.18 7.07
CA PRO A 71 -10.53 -6.83 7.62
C PRO A 71 -9.17 -6.59 8.31
N ASN A 72 -8.49 -7.68 8.69
CA ASN A 72 -7.15 -7.66 9.29
C ASN A 72 -6.03 -7.95 8.28
N ALA A 73 -6.31 -7.93 6.97
CA ALA A 73 -5.27 -7.98 5.96
C ALA A 73 -4.38 -6.73 6.01
N SER A 74 -3.09 -6.88 5.74
CA SER A 74 -2.11 -5.78 5.77
C SER A 74 -2.57 -4.52 5.03
N ILE A 75 -3.13 -4.66 3.82
CA ILE A 75 -3.65 -3.51 3.06
C ILE A 75 -4.87 -2.85 3.73
N ALA A 76 -5.77 -3.63 4.34
CA ALA A 76 -6.94 -3.13 5.04
C ALA A 76 -6.57 -2.40 6.34
N VAL A 77 -5.62 -2.96 7.10
CA VAL A 77 -5.06 -2.31 8.30
C VAL A 77 -4.37 -1.00 7.92
N ALA A 78 -3.47 -1.02 6.94
CA ALA A 78 -2.76 0.19 6.50
C ALA A 78 -3.72 1.28 6.00
N THR A 79 -4.78 0.91 5.27
CA THR A 79 -5.78 1.89 4.81
C THR A 79 -6.60 2.47 5.97
N ARG A 80 -6.92 1.66 6.99
CA ARG A 80 -7.62 2.15 8.19
C ARG A 80 -6.77 3.10 9.02
N MET A 81 -5.47 2.84 9.13
CA MET A 81 -4.55 3.80 9.78
C MET A 81 -4.60 5.17 9.12
N MET A 82 -4.67 5.25 7.77
CA MET A 82 -4.87 6.53 7.08
C MET A 82 -6.22 7.16 7.43
N LYS A 83 -7.30 6.36 7.47
CA LYS A 83 -8.63 6.84 7.84
C LYS A 83 -8.67 7.40 9.27
N GLU A 84 -7.92 6.81 10.17
CA GLU A 84 -7.81 7.17 11.59
C GLU A 84 -6.83 8.32 11.84
N GLY A 85 -6.14 8.81 10.80
CA GLY A 85 -5.17 9.89 10.91
C GLY A 85 -3.82 9.46 11.50
N GLU A 86 -3.54 8.17 11.53
CA GLU A 86 -2.26 7.61 11.98
C GLU A 86 -1.21 7.54 10.86
N ALA A 87 -1.60 7.76 9.61
CA ALA A 87 -0.71 7.78 8.45
C ALA A 87 -1.21 8.74 7.38
N ASP A 88 -0.30 9.47 6.73
CA ASP A 88 -0.65 10.43 5.67
C ASP A 88 -0.70 9.80 4.28
N CYS A 89 0.02 8.69 4.08
CA CYS A 89 0.16 8.03 2.79
C CYS A 89 0.25 6.50 2.95
N LEU A 90 -0.17 5.79 1.91
CA LEU A 90 -0.04 4.34 1.78
C LEU A 90 0.66 4.00 0.48
N ILE A 91 1.67 3.13 0.59
CA ILE A 91 2.37 2.54 -0.54
C ILE A 91 2.13 1.03 -0.49
N GLY A 92 1.70 0.46 -1.60
CA GLY A 92 1.44 -0.98 -1.73
C GLY A 92 1.95 -1.50 -3.07
N ALA A 93 2.56 -2.68 -3.03
CA ALA A 93 2.98 -3.44 -4.21
C ALA A 93 2.23 -4.78 -4.34
N GLY A 94 1.10 -4.92 -3.65
CA GLY A 94 0.22 -6.09 -3.75
C GLY A 94 -0.79 -5.96 -4.89
N PRO A 95 -1.80 -6.85 -4.93
CA PRO A 95 -2.78 -6.87 -6.01
C PRO A 95 -3.44 -5.50 -6.17
N THR A 96 -3.29 -4.88 -7.33
CA THR A 96 -3.75 -3.49 -7.59
C THR A 96 -5.23 -3.32 -7.24
N GLY A 97 -6.06 -4.27 -7.63
CA GLY A 97 -7.49 -4.26 -7.31
C GLY A 97 -7.78 -4.26 -5.81
N ALA A 98 -6.92 -4.87 -5.00
CA ALA A 98 -7.12 -4.94 -3.55
C ALA A 98 -6.73 -3.62 -2.87
N ILE A 99 -5.67 -2.97 -3.37
CA ILE A 99 -5.27 -1.62 -2.93
C ILE A 99 -6.40 -0.63 -3.23
N VAL A 100 -6.88 -0.59 -4.48
CA VAL A 100 -7.97 0.31 -4.89
C VAL A 100 -9.26 -0.02 -4.14
N SER A 101 -9.63 -1.29 -4.02
CA SER A 101 -10.84 -1.70 -3.29
C SER A 101 -10.77 -1.32 -1.81
N SER A 102 -9.60 -1.46 -1.17
CA SER A 102 -9.40 -1.04 0.23
C SER A 102 -9.54 0.47 0.39
N ALA A 103 -8.93 1.25 -0.51
CA ALA A 103 -9.04 2.71 -0.49
C ALA A 103 -10.51 3.17 -0.62
N ILE A 104 -11.25 2.62 -1.60
CA ILE A 104 -12.69 2.89 -1.77
C ILE A 104 -13.47 2.51 -0.51
N GLN A 105 -13.21 1.32 0.04
CA GLN A 105 -13.97 0.79 1.18
C GLN A 105 -13.77 1.61 2.46
N TYR A 106 -12.55 2.05 2.78
CA TYR A 106 -12.24 2.67 4.08
C TYR A 106 -12.06 4.19 4.00
N LEU A 107 -11.49 4.72 2.92
CA LEU A 107 -11.31 6.18 2.75
C LEU A 107 -12.54 6.81 2.10
N GLY A 108 -13.16 6.11 1.16
CA GLY A 108 -14.24 6.62 0.33
C GLY A 108 -13.71 7.50 -0.81
N MET A 109 -14.62 8.27 -1.41
CA MET A 109 -14.29 9.18 -2.50
C MET A 109 -14.19 10.62 -2.01
N ILE A 110 -13.37 11.41 -2.70
CA ILE A 110 -13.36 12.86 -2.56
C ILE A 110 -14.72 13.40 -3.02
N GLU A 111 -15.23 14.44 -2.35
CA GLU A 111 -16.49 15.08 -2.71
C GLU A 111 -16.51 15.50 -4.19
N GLY A 112 -17.58 15.13 -4.90
CA GLY A 112 -17.74 15.40 -6.34
C GLY A 112 -17.02 14.41 -7.26
N ILE A 113 -16.22 13.48 -6.74
CA ILE A 113 -15.57 12.43 -7.54
C ILE A 113 -16.36 11.13 -7.40
N GLU A 114 -16.93 10.65 -8.51
CA GLU A 114 -17.75 9.43 -8.50
C GLU A 114 -16.92 8.14 -8.50
N ARG A 115 -15.76 8.15 -9.17
CA ARG A 115 -14.92 6.95 -9.37
C ARG A 115 -13.44 7.29 -9.29
N PRO A 116 -12.62 6.42 -8.67
CA PRO A 116 -11.18 6.63 -8.66
C PRO A 116 -10.60 6.29 -10.04
N VAL A 117 -9.45 6.87 -10.32
CA VAL A 117 -8.64 6.56 -11.49
C VAL A 117 -7.27 6.10 -11.02
N LEU A 118 -6.70 5.14 -11.74
CA LEU A 118 -5.31 4.73 -11.55
C LEU A 118 -4.51 5.15 -12.76
N GLY A 119 -3.33 5.71 -12.54
CA GLY A 119 -2.51 6.23 -13.61
C GLY A 119 -1.17 6.73 -13.09
N GLY A 120 -0.40 7.35 -13.98
CA GLY A 120 0.91 7.86 -13.66
C GLY A 120 1.56 8.60 -14.81
N ALA A 121 2.71 9.19 -14.50
CA ALA A 121 3.54 9.84 -15.50
C ALA A 121 4.14 8.79 -16.45
N ILE A 122 4.11 9.10 -17.75
CA ILE A 122 4.95 8.43 -18.74
C ILE A 122 6.28 9.17 -18.74
N PHE A 123 7.39 8.44 -18.62
CA PHE A 123 8.71 9.05 -18.66
C PHE A 123 9.29 9.05 -20.08
N ASP A 124 9.44 7.88 -20.68
CA ASP A 124 9.92 7.73 -22.06
C ASP A 124 8.88 6.90 -22.82
N PRO A 125 8.41 7.31 -24.02
CA PRO A 125 8.85 8.44 -24.86
C PRO A 125 8.18 9.80 -24.60
N ALA A 126 7.37 9.94 -23.55
CA ALA A 126 6.52 11.12 -23.36
C ALA A 126 6.65 11.75 -21.96
N PRO A 127 7.79 12.39 -21.63
CA PRO A 127 8.17 12.78 -20.25
C PRO A 127 7.28 13.81 -19.57
N ASN A 128 6.44 14.50 -20.35
CA ASN A 128 5.50 15.53 -19.85
C ASN A 128 4.04 15.07 -19.94
N THR A 129 3.80 13.76 -19.99
CA THR A 129 2.46 13.18 -20.15
C THR A 129 2.09 12.36 -18.93
N VAL A 130 0.86 12.56 -18.44
CA VAL A 130 0.25 11.71 -17.41
C VAL A 130 -0.97 11.04 -18.02
N ILE A 131 -1.10 9.73 -17.83
CA ILE A 131 -2.31 8.99 -18.21
C ILE A 131 -3.06 8.63 -16.94
N PHE A 132 -4.37 8.85 -16.96
CA PHE A 132 -5.27 8.43 -15.90
C PHE A 132 -6.29 7.43 -16.44
N ASP A 133 -6.63 6.50 -15.55
CA ASP A 133 -7.48 5.33 -15.76
C ASP A 133 -6.91 4.29 -16.73
N CYS A 134 -5.90 3.57 -16.25
CA CYS A 134 -5.30 2.43 -16.95
C CYS A 134 -5.96 1.08 -16.59
N GLY A 135 -7.25 1.08 -16.24
CA GLY A 135 -8.01 -0.16 -16.02
C GLY A 135 -8.70 -0.27 -14.66
N VAL A 136 -8.93 0.83 -13.95
CA VAL A 136 -9.80 0.81 -12.76
C VAL A 136 -11.26 0.80 -13.18
N ASN A 137 -11.62 1.58 -14.21
CA ASN A 137 -12.97 1.59 -14.74
C ASN A 137 -13.01 0.91 -16.13
N ILE A 138 -13.87 -0.10 -16.27
CA ILE A 138 -14.09 -0.79 -17.55
C ILE A 138 -15.04 0.02 -18.44
N ASP A 139 -16.03 0.68 -17.82
CA ASP A 139 -16.96 1.59 -18.48
C ASP A 139 -16.75 3.01 -17.95
N CYS A 140 -16.65 4.00 -18.85
CA CYS A 140 -16.57 5.42 -18.49
C CYS A 140 -17.86 6.15 -18.90
N LYS A 141 -18.24 7.18 -18.15
CA LYS A 141 -19.40 8.05 -18.42
C LYS A 141 -18.98 9.51 -18.48
#